data_AF-A0A1G1LMB8-F1
#
_entry.id   AF-A0A1G1LMB8-F1
#
_cell.length_a   1.000
_cell.length_b   1.000
_cell.length_c   1.000
_cell.angle_alpha   90.00
_cell.angle_beta   90.00
_cell.angle_gamma   90.00
#
_symmetry.space_group_name_H-M   'P 1'
#
loop_
_entity.id
_entity.type
_entity.pdbx_description
1 polymer ?
#
loop_
_entity_poly.entity_id
_entity_poly.type
_entity_poly.pdbx_seq_one_letter_code
_entity_poly.pdbx_strand_id
1 'polypeptide(L)'
;MHRAQRQAGFSLIEVMMAMIVLAFGILGVMSAFRWSDHGLRQSTTGTRALALAESRLEAKRAAPWDALLTDDLDGDGRADVAMQDDGRPPDAQAGDGLYTAAIEQDGIVLRWTVQPDRPGVVQTWGSAVITAGVRYQAGQGQWRDVAVGTLRANPRYLGVR
;
A
#
# COMPACT_ATOMS: atom_id res chain seq x y z
N MET A 1 57.49 52.48 -4.56
CA MET A 1 56.36 51.58 -4.25
C MET A 1 55.81 51.00 -5.54
N HIS A 2 56.25 49.83 -6.03
CA HIS A 2 55.56 49.10 -7.10
C HIS A 2 55.77 47.60 -6.85
N ARG A 3 54.76 46.94 -6.25
CA ARG A 3 54.70 45.47 -6.17
C ARG A 3 54.15 44.98 -7.50
N ALA A 4 55.01 44.36 -8.31
CA ALA A 4 54.59 43.61 -9.49
C ALA A 4 53.74 42.41 -9.03
N GLN A 5 52.43 42.51 -9.19
CA GLN A 5 51.52 41.37 -9.06
C GLN A 5 51.82 40.42 -10.22
N ARG A 6 52.43 39.26 -9.92
CA ARG A 6 52.56 38.17 -10.88
C ARG A 6 51.16 37.62 -11.17
N GLN A 7 50.61 37.99 -12.31
CA GLN A 7 49.47 37.30 -12.91
C GLN A 7 49.99 35.98 -13.49
N ALA A 8 49.98 34.91 -12.69
CA ALA A 8 50.23 33.58 -13.19
C ALA A 8 49.02 33.18 -14.05
N GLY A 9 49.21 33.09 -15.38
CA GLY A 9 48.21 32.54 -16.28
C GLY A 9 47.99 31.05 -16.00
N PHE A 10 46.74 30.60 -16.10
CA PHE A 10 46.36 29.21 -15.90
C PHE A 10 47.13 28.27 -16.83
N SER A 11 47.68 27.20 -16.28
CA SER A 11 48.37 26.17 -17.07
C SER A 11 47.36 25.25 -17.76
N LEU A 12 47.66 24.78 -18.98
CA LEU A 12 46.85 23.79 -19.68
C LEU A 12 46.61 22.54 -18.82
N ILE A 13 47.62 22.13 -18.04
CA ILE A 13 47.55 20.97 -17.15
C ILE A 13 46.55 21.17 -16.01
N GLU A 14 46.39 22.41 -15.55
CA GLU A 14 45.49 22.78 -14.45
C GLU A 14 44.04 22.69 -14.91
N VAL A 15 43.75 23.16 -16.13
CA VAL A 15 42.42 23.01 -16.74
C VAL A 15 42.09 21.54 -16.98
N MET A 16 43.07 20.74 -17.43
CA MET A 16 42.88 19.29 -17.59
C MET A 16 42.61 18.59 -16.25
N MET A 17 43.35 18.93 -15.20
CA MET A 17 43.11 18.41 -13.84
C MET A 17 41.73 18.82 -13.32
N ALA A 18 41.33 20.08 -13.50
CA ALA A 18 40.02 20.58 -13.09
C ALA A 18 38.88 19.82 -13.79
N MET A 19 39.01 19.56 -15.10
CA MET A 19 38.03 18.78 -15.87
C MET A 19 37.96 17.33 -15.41
N ILE A 20 39.09 16.70 -15.06
CA ILE A 20 39.13 15.33 -14.52
C ILE A 20 38.42 15.27 -13.17
N VAL A 21 38.72 16.20 -12.26
CA VAL A 21 38.07 16.29 -10.95
C VAL A 21 36.57 16.53 -11.11
N LEU A 22 36.18 17.40 -12.03
CA LEU A 22 34.78 17.66 -12.35
C LEU A 22 34.07 16.40 -12.87
N ALA A 23 34.70 15.65 -13.76
CA ALA A 23 34.13 14.41 -14.31
C ALA A 23 33.87 13.36 -13.21
N PHE A 24 34.83 13.16 -12.30
CA PHE A 24 34.64 12.27 -11.15
C PHE A 24 33.54 12.79 -10.20
N GLY A 25 33.47 14.10 -9.99
CA GLY A 25 32.41 14.74 -9.20
C GLY A 25 31.02 14.47 -9.78
N ILE A 26 30.84 14.64 -11.11
CA ILE A 26 29.56 14.39 -11.79
C ILE A 26 29.15 12.92 -11.69
N LEU A 27 30.09 11.98 -11.86
CA LEU A 27 29.81 10.54 -11.71
C LEU A 27 29.37 10.19 -10.28
N GLY A 28 30.02 10.76 -9.28
CA GLY A 28 29.63 10.61 -7.87
C GLY A 28 28.21 11.10 -7.64
N VAL A 29 27.88 12.30 -8.13
CA VAL A 29 26.54 12.89 -8.02
C VAL A 29 25.47 12.02 -8.70
N MET A 30 25.71 11.53 -9.92
CA MET A 30 24.78 10.64 -10.62
C MET A 30 24.53 9.30 -9.90
N SER A 31 25.55 8.74 -9.23
CA SER A 31 25.39 7.52 -8.44
C SER A 31 24.51 7.76 -7.20
N ALA A 32 24.71 8.88 -6.50
CA ALA A 32 23.88 9.27 -5.36
C ALA A 32 22.42 9.49 -5.79
N PHE A 33 22.18 10.21 -6.89
CA PHE A 33 20.83 10.45 -7.41
C PHE A 33 20.09 9.15 -7.77
N ARG A 34 20.76 8.19 -8.41
CA ARG A 34 20.15 6.89 -8.74
C ARG A 34 19.77 6.11 -7.49
N TRP A 35 20.62 6.12 -6.47
CA TRP A 35 20.32 5.46 -5.19
C TRP A 35 19.12 6.11 -4.48
N SER A 36 19.01 7.45 -4.53
CA SER A 36 17.89 8.18 -3.95
C SER A 36 16.55 7.95 -4.68
N ASP A 37 16.53 7.85 -6.01
CA ASP A 37 15.28 7.58 -6.77
C ASP A 37 14.68 6.21 -6.39
N HIS A 38 15.52 5.19 -6.20
CA HIS A 38 15.07 3.89 -5.71
C HIS A 38 14.48 3.96 -4.29
N GLY A 39 15.11 4.70 -3.38
CA GLY A 39 14.62 4.89 -2.01
C GLY A 39 13.29 5.65 -1.95
N LEU A 40 13.13 6.69 -2.78
CA LEU A 40 11.91 7.51 -2.81
C LEU A 40 10.72 6.74 -3.39
N ARG A 41 10.89 6.04 -4.52
CA ARG A 41 9.81 5.25 -5.13
C ARG A 41 9.30 4.17 -4.17
N GLN A 42 10.20 3.45 -3.50
CA GLN A 42 9.85 2.42 -2.52
C GLN A 42 9.04 3.00 -1.35
N SER A 43 9.40 4.19 -0.86
CA SER A 43 8.65 4.86 0.20
C SER A 43 7.26 5.28 -0.27
N THR A 44 7.10 5.79 -1.49
CA THR A 44 5.80 6.22 -2.01
C THR A 44 4.82 5.07 -2.20
N THR A 45 5.27 3.92 -2.73
CA THR A 45 4.40 2.74 -2.90
C THR A 45 3.94 2.19 -1.56
N GLY A 46 4.83 2.13 -0.57
CA GLY A 46 4.47 1.65 0.77
C GLY A 46 3.40 2.51 1.45
N THR A 47 3.55 3.83 1.41
CA THR A 47 2.55 4.77 1.94
C THR A 47 1.22 4.66 1.21
N ARG A 48 1.24 4.57 -0.13
CA ARG A 48 0.03 4.39 -0.92
C ARG A 48 -0.68 3.07 -0.59
N ALA A 49 0.07 1.98 -0.46
CA ALA A 49 -0.47 0.68 -0.12
C ALA A 49 -1.16 0.69 1.25
N LEU A 50 -0.52 1.27 2.26
CA LEU A 50 -1.14 1.43 3.59
C LEU A 50 -2.42 2.28 3.51
N ALA A 51 -2.39 3.41 2.80
CA ALA A 51 -3.56 4.27 2.64
C ALA A 51 -4.73 3.54 1.95
N LEU A 52 -4.46 2.66 0.98
CA LEU A 52 -5.49 1.82 0.36
C LEU A 52 -6.10 0.84 1.36
N ALA A 53 -5.28 0.19 2.20
CA ALA A 53 -5.76 -0.73 3.23
C ALA A 53 -6.61 -0.01 4.29
N GLU A 54 -6.15 1.15 4.76
CA GLU A 54 -6.88 1.99 5.71
C GLU A 54 -8.20 2.50 5.12
N SER A 55 -8.19 3.01 3.89
CA SER A 55 -9.40 3.46 3.19
C SER A 55 -10.42 2.32 3.07
N ARG A 56 -9.96 1.10 2.74
CA ARG A 56 -10.83 -0.08 2.65
C ARG A 56 -11.42 -0.46 4.00
N LEU A 57 -10.62 -0.41 5.06
CA LEU A 57 -11.10 -0.69 6.41
C LEU A 57 -12.14 0.34 6.86
N GLU A 58 -11.93 1.62 6.57
CA GLU A 58 -12.90 2.69 6.88
C GLU A 58 -14.20 2.54 6.09
N ALA A 59 -14.13 2.20 4.81
CA ALA A 59 -15.32 1.90 4.00
C ALA A 59 -16.15 0.77 4.63
N LYS A 60 -15.50 -0.33 5.05
CA LYS A 60 -16.18 -1.44 5.76
C LYS A 60 -16.72 -1.06 7.14
N ARG A 61 -16.04 -0.17 7.86
CA ARG A 61 -16.53 0.37 9.15
C ARG A 61 -17.79 1.21 8.96
N ALA A 62 -17.83 2.03 7.92
CA ALA A 62 -18.94 2.91 7.59
C ALA A 62 -20.14 2.17 6.95
N ALA A 63 -19.91 1.04 6.30
CA ALA A 63 -20.95 0.26 5.63
C ALA A 63 -22.09 -0.14 6.59
N PRO A 64 -23.37 -0.14 6.15
CA PRO A 64 -24.46 -0.71 6.92
C PRO A 64 -24.19 -2.16 7.33
N TRP A 65 -24.64 -2.58 8.52
CA TRP A 65 -24.40 -3.94 8.99
C TRP A 65 -24.94 -4.99 8.03
N ASP A 66 -26.16 -4.80 7.50
CA ASP A 66 -26.80 -5.73 6.57
C ASP A 66 -26.09 -5.80 5.21
N ALA A 67 -25.24 -4.83 4.89
CA ALA A 67 -24.47 -4.73 3.66
C ALA A 67 -22.99 -5.08 3.85
N LEU A 68 -22.61 -5.71 4.98
CA LEU A 68 -21.20 -5.93 5.31
C LEU A 68 -20.47 -6.85 4.31
N LEU A 69 -21.21 -7.70 3.59
CA LEU A 69 -20.69 -8.61 2.56
C LEU A 69 -20.81 -8.05 1.13
N THR A 70 -21.24 -6.80 0.98
CA THR A 70 -21.33 -6.13 -0.32
C THR A 70 -20.50 -4.86 -0.30
N ASP A 71 -19.79 -4.57 -1.37
CA ASP A 71 -19.00 -3.34 -1.49
C ASP A 71 -19.35 -2.60 -2.78
N ASP A 72 -19.63 -1.30 -2.62
CA ASP A 72 -19.72 -0.31 -3.69
C ASP A 72 -18.36 0.40 -3.75
N LEU A 73 -17.57 0.11 -4.77
CA LEU A 73 -16.17 0.54 -4.88
C LEU A 73 -16.04 1.91 -5.55
N ASP A 74 -16.98 2.27 -6.40
CA ASP A 74 -16.99 3.54 -7.14
C ASP A 74 -17.95 4.60 -6.54
N GLY A 75 -18.81 4.20 -5.61
CA GLY A 75 -19.74 5.06 -4.90
C GLY A 75 -20.99 5.40 -5.71
N ASP A 76 -21.33 4.63 -6.75
CA ASP A 76 -22.51 4.87 -7.59
C ASP A 76 -23.83 4.39 -6.95
N GLY A 77 -23.75 3.75 -5.78
CA GLY A 77 -24.87 3.18 -5.04
C GLY A 77 -25.21 1.74 -5.42
N ARG A 78 -24.43 1.10 -6.30
CA ARG A 78 -24.56 -0.32 -6.65
C ARG A 78 -23.40 -1.12 -6.05
N ALA A 79 -23.69 -2.36 -5.70
CA ALA A 79 -22.64 -3.26 -5.24
C ALA A 79 -21.81 -3.77 -6.44
N ASP A 80 -20.51 -3.52 -6.41
CA ASP A 80 -19.54 -4.06 -7.36
C ASP A 80 -19.05 -5.44 -6.93
N VAL A 81 -18.93 -5.64 -5.61
CA VAL A 81 -18.41 -6.86 -5.02
C VAL A 81 -19.44 -7.46 -4.06
N ALA A 82 -19.67 -8.76 -4.20
CA ALA A 82 -20.40 -9.57 -3.24
C ALA A 82 -19.46 -10.66 -2.72
N MET A 83 -19.15 -10.61 -1.42
CA MET A 83 -18.26 -11.53 -0.75
C MET A 83 -18.96 -12.87 -0.51
N GLN A 84 -18.30 -13.96 -0.85
CA GLN A 84 -18.80 -15.32 -0.67
C GLN A 84 -17.73 -16.18 0.01
N ASP A 85 -18.19 -17.17 0.76
CA ASP A 85 -17.40 -18.21 1.40
C ASP A 85 -17.63 -19.51 0.60
N ASP A 86 -17.15 -19.52 -0.64
CA ASP A 86 -17.43 -20.53 -1.66
C ASP A 86 -16.17 -21.27 -2.17
N GLY A 87 -15.01 -20.94 -1.61
CA GLY A 87 -13.69 -21.47 -1.98
C GLY A 87 -13.24 -21.07 -3.38
N ARG A 88 -13.90 -20.10 -4.03
CA ARG A 88 -13.47 -19.57 -5.32
C ARG A 88 -12.61 -18.34 -5.11
N PRO A 89 -11.55 -18.15 -5.91
CA PRO A 89 -10.72 -16.96 -5.82
C PRO A 89 -11.57 -15.69 -5.81
N PRO A 90 -11.36 -14.78 -4.84
CA PRO A 90 -10.21 -14.70 -3.93
C PRO A 90 -10.33 -15.50 -2.62
N ASP A 91 -11.48 -16.12 -2.35
CA ASP A 91 -11.67 -17.01 -1.22
C ASP A 91 -10.94 -18.35 -1.44
N ALA A 92 -10.28 -18.84 -0.38
CA ALA A 92 -9.36 -19.97 -0.46
C ALA A 92 -10.02 -21.29 -0.06
N GLN A 93 -11.01 -21.26 0.84
CA GLN A 93 -11.61 -22.45 1.40
C GLN A 93 -13.09 -22.22 1.67
N ALA A 94 -13.95 -23.00 1.00
CA ALA A 94 -15.39 -22.92 1.20
C ALA A 94 -15.81 -23.36 2.61
N GLY A 95 -16.70 -22.60 3.21
CA GLY A 95 -17.33 -22.87 4.50
C GLY A 95 -16.41 -22.68 5.71
N ASP A 96 -15.30 -21.95 5.57
CA ASP A 96 -14.39 -21.67 6.69
C ASP A 96 -14.83 -20.46 7.54
N GLY A 97 -15.88 -19.76 7.11
CA GLY A 97 -16.40 -18.55 7.74
C GLY A 97 -15.60 -17.29 7.42
N LEU A 98 -14.66 -17.34 6.47
CA LEU A 98 -13.82 -16.21 6.07
C LEU A 98 -14.24 -15.68 4.71
N TYR A 99 -15.22 -14.80 4.71
CA TYR A 99 -15.64 -14.10 3.51
C TYR A 99 -14.48 -13.24 3.00
N THR A 100 -14.05 -13.46 1.76
CA THR A 100 -12.87 -12.81 1.20
C THR A 100 -13.19 -12.10 -0.10
N ALA A 101 -12.64 -10.90 -0.27
CA ALA A 101 -12.64 -10.17 -1.52
C ALA A 101 -11.27 -9.57 -1.79
N ALA A 102 -10.96 -9.31 -3.06
CA ALA A 102 -9.71 -8.71 -3.47
C ALA A 102 -9.85 -7.96 -4.79
N ILE A 103 -9.05 -6.91 -4.94
CA ILE A 103 -8.85 -6.17 -6.19
C ILE A 103 -7.37 -5.89 -6.38
N GLU A 104 -6.95 -5.71 -7.62
CA GLU A 104 -5.62 -5.22 -7.93
C GLU A 104 -5.72 -3.77 -8.42
N GLN A 105 -4.93 -2.88 -7.81
CA GLN A 105 -4.88 -1.48 -8.16
C GLN A 105 -3.42 -1.02 -8.20
N ASP A 106 -2.95 -0.58 -9.37
CA ASP A 106 -1.60 -0.05 -9.57
C ASP A 106 -0.46 -0.98 -9.10
N GLY A 107 -0.61 -2.30 -9.32
CA GLY A 107 0.35 -3.31 -8.87
C GLY A 107 0.33 -3.60 -7.37
N ILE A 108 -0.69 -3.11 -6.67
CA ILE A 108 -0.98 -3.41 -5.26
C ILE A 108 -2.22 -4.31 -5.24
N VAL A 109 -2.08 -5.52 -4.71
CA VAL A 109 -3.20 -6.42 -4.48
C VAL A 109 -3.82 -6.09 -3.13
N LEU A 110 -4.99 -5.45 -3.14
CA LEU A 110 -5.78 -5.16 -1.95
C LEU A 110 -6.75 -6.32 -1.71
N ARG A 111 -6.64 -6.98 -0.55
CA ARG A 111 -7.53 -8.05 -0.09
C ARG A 111 -8.21 -7.60 1.19
N TRP A 112 -9.50 -7.89 1.35
CA TRP A 112 -10.17 -7.69 2.62
C TRP A 112 -11.03 -8.90 2.97
N THR A 113 -11.19 -9.10 4.27
CA THR A 113 -11.92 -10.22 4.83
C THR A 113 -12.93 -9.75 5.86
N VAL A 114 -14.02 -10.51 5.97
CA VAL A 114 -15.02 -10.38 7.01
C VAL A 114 -15.18 -11.75 7.65
N GLN A 115 -14.83 -11.86 8.93
CA GLN A 115 -14.98 -13.09 9.70
C GLN A 115 -16.00 -12.85 10.83
N PRO A 116 -17.19 -13.44 10.77
CA PRO A 116 -18.18 -13.31 11.83
C PRO A 116 -17.79 -14.13 13.06
N ASP A 117 -18.36 -13.77 14.21
CA ASP A 117 -18.20 -14.51 15.46
C ASP A 117 -18.84 -15.90 15.45
N ARG A 118 -19.73 -16.15 14.48
CA ARG A 118 -20.50 -17.39 14.35
C ARG A 118 -20.96 -17.63 12.90
N PRO A 119 -21.23 -18.88 12.51
CA PRO A 119 -21.84 -19.18 11.22
C PRO A 119 -23.30 -18.69 11.17
N GLY A 120 -23.81 -18.51 9.95
CA GLY A 120 -25.18 -18.08 9.69
C GLY A 120 -25.23 -16.85 8.81
N VAL A 121 -26.39 -16.20 8.78
CA VAL A 121 -26.62 -14.99 7.97
C VAL A 121 -26.17 -13.73 8.72
N VAL A 122 -25.80 -12.69 7.97
CA VAL A 122 -25.23 -11.42 8.47
C VAL A 122 -26.00 -10.82 9.65
N GLN A 123 -27.34 -10.92 9.64
CA GLN A 123 -28.21 -10.36 10.69
C GLN A 123 -28.07 -11.07 12.04
N THR A 124 -27.63 -12.33 12.06
CA THR A 124 -27.51 -13.16 13.27
C THR A 124 -26.16 -13.04 13.97
N TRP A 125 -25.17 -12.46 13.29
CA TRP A 125 -23.83 -12.28 13.83
C TRP A 125 -23.84 -11.26 14.97
N GLY A 126 -23.13 -11.55 16.05
CA GLY A 126 -22.96 -10.63 17.17
C GLY A 126 -21.83 -9.63 16.94
N SER A 127 -20.78 -10.07 16.25
CA SER A 127 -19.65 -9.24 15.84
C SER A 127 -18.96 -9.82 14.61
N ALA A 128 -18.12 -9.01 13.98
CA ALA A 128 -17.28 -9.44 12.87
C ALA A 128 -15.89 -8.79 12.99
N VAL A 129 -14.86 -9.59 12.75
CA VAL A 129 -13.50 -9.12 12.53
C VAL A 129 -13.37 -8.78 11.05
N ILE A 130 -12.95 -7.56 10.77
CA ILE A 130 -12.75 -7.06 9.42
C ILE A 130 -11.26 -6.77 9.27
N THR A 131 -10.64 -7.33 8.25
CA THR A 131 -9.21 -7.08 7.95
C THR A 131 -9.09 -6.58 6.52
N ALA A 132 -8.28 -5.56 6.31
CA ALA A 132 -7.86 -5.10 4.98
C ALA A 132 -6.34 -5.22 4.89
N GLY A 133 -5.85 -5.91 3.88
CA GLY A 133 -4.44 -6.16 3.64
C GLY A 133 -4.06 -5.83 2.21
N VAL A 134 -2.81 -5.42 2.02
CA VAL A 134 -2.22 -5.11 0.73
C VAL A 134 -0.95 -5.91 0.53
N ARG A 135 -0.76 -6.38 -0.69
CA ARG A 135 0.46 -7.04 -1.15
C ARG A 135 1.05 -6.28 -2.32
N TYR A 136 2.32 -5.86 -2.21
CA TYR A 136 2.99 -5.09 -3.25
C TYR A 136 4.49 -5.44 -3.34
N GLN A 137 5.11 -5.12 -4.47
CA GLN A 137 6.53 -5.34 -4.68
C GLN A 137 7.34 -4.15 -4.17
N ALA A 138 8.17 -4.35 -3.15
CA ALA A 138 8.97 -3.32 -2.49
C ALA A 138 10.37 -3.14 -3.12
N GLY A 139 10.54 -3.42 -4.41
CA GLY A 139 11.83 -3.40 -5.11
C GLY A 139 12.57 -4.75 -5.06
N GLN A 140 13.48 -4.98 -6.03
CA GLN A 140 14.31 -6.20 -6.18
C GLN A 140 13.58 -7.54 -5.96
N GLY A 141 12.35 -7.68 -6.46
CA GLY A 141 11.61 -8.94 -6.33
C GLY A 141 11.02 -9.22 -4.94
N GLN A 142 11.28 -8.38 -3.93
CA GLN A 142 10.77 -8.56 -2.59
C GLN A 142 9.30 -8.15 -2.52
N TRP A 143 8.43 -9.08 -2.15
CA TRP A 143 7.05 -8.79 -1.82
C TRP A 143 6.93 -8.33 -0.37
N ARG A 144 6.04 -7.37 -0.13
CA ARG A 144 5.65 -6.93 1.21
C ARG A 144 4.14 -7.03 1.35
N ASP A 145 3.74 -7.46 2.53
CA ASP A 145 2.37 -7.53 2.97
C ASP A 145 2.17 -6.57 4.15
N VAL A 146 1.09 -5.82 4.14
CA VAL A 146 0.68 -4.93 5.23
C VAL A 146 -0.81 -5.13 5.45
N ALA A 147 -1.24 -5.29 6.70
CA ALA A 147 -2.65 -5.46 7.02
C ALA A 147 -3.06 -4.61 8.23
N VAL A 148 -4.29 -4.11 8.18
CA VAL A 148 -4.97 -3.39 9.25
C VAL A 148 -6.31 -4.08 9.50
N GLY A 149 -6.78 -4.08 10.74
CA GLY A 149 -8.02 -4.76 11.09
C GLY A 149 -8.79 -4.09 12.22
N THR A 150 -10.04 -4.47 12.37
CA THR A 150 -10.94 -3.98 13.39
C THR A 150 -11.94 -5.06 13.80
N LEU A 151 -12.38 -5.01 15.06
CA LEU A 151 -13.60 -5.69 15.48
C LEU A 151 -14.77 -4.71 15.34
N ARG A 152 -15.89 -5.17 14.78
CA ARG A 152 -17.14 -4.42 14.71
C ARG A 152 -18.26 -5.22 15.37
N ALA A 153 -18.99 -4.61 16.30
CA ALA A 153 -20.17 -5.21 16.92
C ALA A 153 -21.43 -4.92 16.10
N ASN A 154 -22.36 -5.88 16.06
CA ASN A 154 -23.67 -5.68 15.46
C ASN A 154 -24.54 -4.81 16.39
N PRO A 155 -24.96 -3.61 15.97
CA PRO A 155 -25.77 -2.73 16.81
C PRO A 155 -27.18 -3.25 17.09
N ARG A 156 -27.66 -4.21 16.29
CA ARG A 156 -29.01 -4.80 16.41
C ARG A 156 -29.01 -6.16 17.10
N TYR A 157 -27.85 -6.66 17.51
CA TYR A 157 -27.77 -7.98 18.12
C TYR A 157 -28.27 -7.93 19.57
N LEU A 158 -29.30 -8.74 19.86
CA LEU A 158 -29.99 -8.75 21.16
C LEU A 158 -29.51 -9.87 22.11
N GLY A 159 -28.45 -10.59 21.75
CA GLY A 159 -28.01 -11.77 22.49
C GLY A 159 -28.78 -13.04 22.12
N VAL A 160 -28.18 -14.20 22.40
CA VAL A 160 -28.92 -15.46 22.45
C VAL A 160 -29.62 -15.46 23.81
N ARG A 161 -30.96 -15.48 23.83
CA ARG A 161 -31.72 -15.78 25.04
C ARG A 161 -31.65 -17.27 25.33
#